data_AF-A0A176ZH72-F1
#
_entry.id   AF-A0A176ZH72-F1
#
_cell.length_a   1.000
_cell.length_b   1.000
_cell.length_c   1.000
_cell.angle_alpha   90.00
_cell.angle_beta   90.00
_cell.angle_gamma   90.00
#
_symmetry.space_group_name_H-M   'P 1'
#
loop_
_entity.id
_entity.type
_entity.pdbx_description
1 polymer ?
#
loop_
_entity_poly.entity_id
_entity_poly.type
_entity_poly.pdbx_seq_one_letter_code
_entity_poly.pdbx_strand_id
1 'polypeptide(L)'
;MYVAAKGGERAIENAHRLLAHERRGDKNVAELRLDQISEQLSLAVDRVMSEGSLFDRELAALAIKQARGDLIEAIFLVRAFRTTLPRFGSAEPINTGDMRVQRRISATFKDVPGGQILGPTFDYTHRLLDPALEQGFIPEEPAITEAADLSTPCITDILGSDGLIEPSPQGAEITGDLTRDPLRFPAAHDVRLQNLARGDEGFLLAMAYSNVRGYFRSHPFAGEIRFGEVEVEFFAEDAGLTVPLGSIELTECQMVNKFNGSAKEAPRFTRGYGLSFGHSERKTMSMALVDRSLRARELGEDVVAPAQDEEFIMSHSDNVQAAGFVEHLKLPHYVDFQSELGLVRKLRQEFADANEALLVEEAAE
;
A
#
# COMPACT_ATOMS: atom_id res chain seq x y z
N MET A 1 -52.73 -13.29 -0.18
CA MET A 1 -51.93 -13.78 0.96
C MET A 1 -50.52 -14.02 0.44
N TYR A 2 -49.53 -13.25 0.89
CA TYR A 2 -48.13 -13.50 0.53
C TYR A 2 -47.55 -14.48 1.56
N VAL A 3 -46.90 -15.54 1.09
CA VAL A 3 -46.19 -16.51 1.94
C VAL A 3 -44.70 -16.31 1.71
N ALA A 4 -43.95 -16.07 2.78
CA ALA A 4 -42.50 -15.97 2.69
C ALA A 4 -41.91 -17.34 2.32
N ALA A 5 -41.24 -17.41 1.17
CA ALA A 5 -40.49 -18.59 0.75
C ALA A 5 -38.99 -18.39 0.99
N LYS A 6 -38.28 -19.45 1.38
CA LYS A 6 -36.82 -19.42 1.50
C LYS A 6 -36.19 -19.43 0.10
N GLY A 7 -35.50 -18.36 -0.28
CA GLY A 7 -34.82 -18.22 -1.59
C GLY A 7 -33.37 -17.75 -1.52
N GLY A 8 -32.94 -17.11 -0.44
CA GLY A 8 -31.63 -16.46 -0.34
C GLY A 8 -30.44 -17.42 -0.51
N GLU A 9 -30.42 -18.53 0.23
CA GLU A 9 -29.34 -19.53 0.19
C GLU A 9 -29.14 -20.12 -1.22
N ARG A 10 -30.23 -20.55 -1.86
CA ARG A 10 -30.19 -21.08 -3.23
C ARG A 10 -29.70 -20.05 -4.25
N ALA A 11 -30.07 -18.78 -4.06
CA ALA A 11 -29.60 -17.70 -4.92
C ALA A 11 -28.10 -17.46 -4.75
N ILE A 12 -27.61 -17.45 -3.51
CA ILE A 12 -26.17 -17.29 -3.19
C ILE A 12 -25.36 -18.45 -3.77
N GLU A 13 -25.78 -19.70 -3.57
CA GLU A 13 -25.08 -20.86 -4.13
C GLU A 13 -24.96 -20.78 -5.66
N ASN A 14 -26.06 -20.42 -6.34
CA ASN A 14 -26.05 -20.28 -7.80
C ASN A 14 -25.18 -19.11 -8.26
N ALA A 15 -25.17 -18.00 -7.51
CA ALA A 15 -24.27 -16.88 -7.79
C ALA A 15 -22.79 -17.30 -7.67
N HIS A 16 -22.43 -18.11 -6.66
CA HIS A 16 -21.07 -18.66 -6.55
C HIS A 16 -20.71 -19.61 -7.70
N ARG A 17 -21.64 -20.47 -8.13
CA ARG A 17 -21.44 -21.34 -9.30
C ARG A 17 -21.24 -20.52 -10.58
N LEU A 18 -22.04 -19.46 -10.74
CA LEU A 18 -21.90 -18.53 -11.87
C LEU A 18 -20.55 -17.81 -11.83
N LEU A 19 -20.14 -17.29 -10.67
CA LEU A 19 -18.84 -16.65 -10.50
C LEU A 19 -17.68 -17.60 -10.85
N ALA A 20 -17.76 -18.87 -10.42
CA ALA A 20 -16.76 -19.87 -10.77
C ALA A 20 -16.74 -20.18 -12.27
N HIS A 21 -17.91 -20.23 -12.93
CA HIS A 21 -18.03 -20.38 -14.37
C HIS A 21 -17.39 -19.18 -15.12
N GLU A 22 -17.74 -17.96 -14.71
CA GLU A 22 -17.19 -16.72 -15.27
C GLU A 22 -15.69 -16.55 -15.01
N ARG A 23 -15.18 -17.05 -13.88
CA ARG A 23 -13.73 -17.11 -13.62
C ARG A 23 -13.02 -18.04 -14.59
N ARG A 24 -13.61 -19.19 -14.93
CA ARG A 24 -12.98 -20.13 -15.87
C ARG A 24 -12.93 -19.58 -17.29
N GLY A 25 -13.93 -18.83 -17.73
CA GLY A 25 -14.01 -18.30 -19.10
C GLY A 25 -14.13 -19.39 -20.17
N ASP A 26 -13.68 -19.10 -21.39
CA ASP A 26 -13.70 -20.06 -22.51
C ASP A 26 -12.79 -21.26 -22.22
N LYS A 27 -13.36 -22.47 -22.32
CA LYS A 27 -12.66 -23.73 -22.07
C LYS A 27 -11.67 -24.11 -23.16
N ASN A 28 -11.75 -23.47 -24.33
CA ASN A 28 -10.75 -23.62 -25.39
C ASN A 28 -9.47 -22.84 -25.10
N VAL A 29 -9.52 -21.86 -24.19
CA VAL A 29 -8.35 -21.17 -23.66
C VAL A 29 -7.76 -22.01 -22.52
N ALA A 30 -6.44 -22.18 -22.53
CA ALA A 30 -5.71 -22.87 -21.47
C ALA A 30 -5.98 -22.21 -20.11
N GLU A 31 -6.14 -23.02 -19.07
CA GLU A 31 -6.37 -22.50 -17.74
C GLU A 31 -5.10 -21.81 -17.20
N LEU A 32 -5.27 -20.64 -16.59
CA LEU A 32 -4.19 -19.94 -15.90
C LEU A 32 -3.63 -20.79 -14.77
N ARG A 33 -2.32 -21.00 -14.78
CA ARG A 33 -1.58 -21.68 -13.72
C ARG A 33 -1.00 -20.67 -12.73
N LEU A 34 -0.68 -21.13 -11.53
CA LEU A 34 -0.14 -20.26 -10.47
C LEU A 34 1.28 -19.78 -10.79
N ASP A 35 2.13 -20.65 -11.34
CA ASP A 35 3.47 -20.31 -11.82
C ASP A 35 3.43 -19.20 -12.88
N GLN A 36 2.48 -19.22 -13.82
CA GLN A 36 2.31 -18.15 -14.81
C GLN A 36 2.04 -16.80 -14.15
N ILE A 37 1.18 -16.75 -13.13
CA ILE A 37 0.85 -15.51 -12.42
C ILE A 37 2.04 -15.06 -11.56
N SER A 38 2.66 -15.99 -10.83
CA SER A 38 3.78 -15.70 -9.92
C SER A 38 5.02 -15.16 -10.65
N GLU A 39 5.33 -15.72 -11.82
CA GLU A 39 6.51 -15.37 -12.61
C GLU A 39 6.26 -14.20 -13.58
N GLN A 40 5.11 -14.17 -14.25
CA GLN A 40 4.88 -13.25 -15.38
C GLN A 40 4.05 -12.01 -14.99
N LEU A 41 3.28 -12.09 -13.90
CA LEU A 41 2.52 -10.96 -13.34
C LEU A 41 3.07 -10.57 -11.96
N SER A 42 4.39 -10.67 -11.80
CA SER A 42 5.12 -10.50 -10.54
C SER A 42 4.79 -9.19 -9.83
N LEU A 43 4.69 -8.06 -10.52
CA LEU A 43 4.35 -6.77 -9.90
C LEU A 43 2.95 -6.74 -9.27
N ALA A 44 1.99 -7.50 -9.84
CA ALA A 44 0.67 -7.63 -9.23
C ALA A 44 0.73 -8.50 -7.97
N VAL A 45 1.54 -9.56 -8.00
CA VAL A 45 1.84 -10.42 -6.85
C VAL A 45 2.51 -9.62 -5.73
N ASP A 46 3.50 -8.79 -6.06
CA ASP A 46 4.22 -7.94 -5.10
C ASP A 46 3.28 -6.96 -4.39
N ARG A 47 2.33 -6.35 -5.14
CA ARG A 47 1.29 -5.50 -4.56
C ARG A 47 0.38 -6.28 -3.61
N VAL A 48 -0.09 -7.46 -4.03
CA VAL A 48 -0.97 -8.32 -3.22
C VAL A 48 -0.26 -8.82 -1.95
N MET A 49 1.02 -9.17 -2.01
CA MET A 49 1.80 -9.53 -0.82
C MET A 49 1.96 -8.35 0.14
N SER A 50 2.32 -7.18 -0.40
CA SER A 50 2.58 -5.96 0.37
C SER A 50 1.32 -5.49 1.11
N GLU A 51 0.25 -5.23 0.35
CA GLU A 51 -1.01 -4.79 0.92
C GLU A 51 -1.71 -5.94 1.65
N GLY A 52 -1.56 -7.21 1.25
CA GLY A 52 -2.05 -8.37 2.00
C GLY A 52 -1.35 -8.61 3.34
N SER A 53 -0.15 -8.03 3.54
CA SER A 53 0.72 -8.23 4.72
C SER A 53 1.17 -9.68 4.94
N LEU A 54 1.42 -10.39 3.84
CA LEU A 54 1.91 -11.77 3.87
C LEU A 54 2.86 -11.98 2.69
N PHE A 55 4.13 -12.28 2.98
CA PHE A 55 5.11 -12.63 1.97
C PHE A 55 4.99 -14.10 1.62
N ASP A 56 4.23 -14.39 0.56
CA ASP A 56 4.12 -15.70 -0.07
C ASP A 56 3.63 -15.50 -1.51
N ARG A 57 4.53 -15.72 -2.47
CA ARG A 57 4.28 -15.46 -3.89
C ARG A 57 3.23 -16.41 -4.48
N GLU A 58 3.17 -17.66 -4.01
CA GLU A 58 2.23 -18.65 -4.52
C GLU A 58 0.82 -18.39 -3.98
N LEU A 59 0.69 -18.06 -2.69
CA LEU A 59 -0.60 -17.67 -2.09
C LEU A 59 -1.14 -16.38 -2.69
N ALA A 60 -0.29 -15.38 -2.93
CA ALA A 60 -0.71 -14.16 -3.62
C ALA A 60 -1.16 -14.45 -5.07
N ALA A 61 -0.45 -15.30 -5.81
CA ALA A 61 -0.87 -15.75 -7.13
C ALA A 61 -2.21 -16.51 -7.10
N LEU A 62 -2.42 -17.37 -6.09
CA LEU A 62 -3.69 -18.07 -5.88
C LEU A 62 -4.83 -17.09 -5.60
N ALA A 63 -4.61 -16.08 -4.76
CA ALA A 63 -5.59 -15.05 -4.47
C ALA A 63 -5.96 -14.24 -5.71
N ILE A 64 -4.98 -13.84 -6.53
CA ILE A 64 -5.19 -13.17 -7.81
C ILE A 64 -6.02 -14.04 -8.76
N LYS A 65 -5.68 -15.32 -8.89
CA LYS A 65 -6.45 -16.27 -9.71
C LYS A 65 -7.89 -16.39 -9.21
N GLN A 66 -8.07 -16.54 -7.89
CA GLN A 66 -9.37 -16.69 -7.26
C GLN A 66 -10.26 -15.45 -7.45
N ALA A 67 -9.67 -14.28 -7.34
CA ALA A 67 -10.29 -12.96 -7.52
C ALA A 67 -10.44 -12.52 -8.98
N ARG A 68 -10.07 -13.36 -9.96
CA ARG A 68 -10.14 -13.05 -11.40
C ARG A 68 -9.32 -11.81 -11.79
N GLY A 69 -8.22 -11.56 -11.09
CA GLY A 69 -7.37 -10.39 -11.32
C GLY A 69 -7.80 -9.12 -10.57
N ASP A 70 -8.90 -9.14 -9.81
CA ASP A 70 -9.22 -8.04 -8.89
C ASP A 70 -8.23 -8.05 -7.73
N LEU A 71 -7.34 -7.05 -7.70
CA LEU A 71 -6.28 -6.98 -6.71
C LEU A 71 -6.79 -6.62 -5.32
N ILE A 72 -7.87 -5.83 -5.19
CA ILE A 72 -8.43 -5.46 -3.88
C ILE A 72 -9.05 -6.69 -3.23
N GLU A 73 -9.82 -7.47 -4.00
CA GLU A 73 -10.36 -8.74 -3.53
C GLU A 73 -9.24 -9.75 -3.23
N ALA A 74 -8.20 -9.83 -4.05
CA ALA A 74 -7.04 -10.69 -3.79
C ALA A 74 -6.30 -10.31 -2.49
N ILE A 75 -6.10 -9.01 -2.25
CA ILE A 75 -5.52 -8.49 -1.00
C ILE A 75 -6.40 -8.89 0.18
N PHE A 76 -7.73 -8.76 0.06
CA PHE A 76 -8.64 -9.14 1.12
C PHE A 76 -8.58 -10.64 1.41
N LEU A 77 -8.54 -11.50 0.38
CA LEU A 77 -8.38 -12.95 0.53
C LEU A 77 -7.09 -13.31 1.27
N VAL A 78 -5.95 -12.70 0.90
CA VAL A 78 -4.67 -12.92 1.60
C VAL A 78 -4.73 -12.46 3.04
N ARG A 79 -5.32 -11.28 3.29
CA ARG A 79 -5.46 -10.71 4.63
C ARG A 79 -6.37 -11.57 5.51
N ALA A 80 -7.47 -12.09 4.95
CA ALA A 80 -8.37 -13.01 5.64
C ALA A 80 -7.66 -14.33 5.94
N PHE A 81 -6.95 -14.91 4.97
CA PHE A 81 -6.18 -16.14 5.16
C PHE A 81 -5.13 -16.00 6.27
N ARG A 82 -4.42 -14.86 6.33
CA ARG A 82 -3.45 -14.55 7.38
C ARG A 82 -4.04 -14.68 8.80
N THR A 83 -5.32 -14.38 9.00
CA THR A 83 -5.97 -14.50 10.34
C THR A 83 -6.16 -15.95 10.79
N THR A 84 -6.07 -16.90 9.85
CA THR A 84 -6.18 -18.34 10.14
C THR A 84 -4.84 -18.98 10.52
N LEU A 85 -3.72 -18.26 10.30
CA LEU A 85 -2.37 -18.77 10.52
C LEU A 85 -1.91 -18.55 11.97
N PRO A 86 -1.23 -19.53 12.59
CA PRO A 86 -0.58 -19.31 13.88
C PRO A 86 0.59 -18.34 13.74
N ARG A 87 0.80 -17.50 14.75
CA ARG A 87 1.99 -16.66 14.87
C ARG A 87 3.04 -17.38 15.70
N PHE A 88 4.12 -17.83 15.05
CA PHE A 88 5.22 -18.53 15.73
C PHE A 88 6.15 -17.59 16.51
N GLY A 89 6.23 -16.32 16.12
CA GLY A 89 7.02 -15.31 16.82
C GLY A 89 7.24 -14.07 15.96
N SER A 90 8.34 -13.35 16.23
CA SER A 90 8.81 -12.21 15.45
C SER A 90 10.22 -12.51 14.95
N ALA A 91 10.51 -12.12 13.71
CA ALA A 91 11.87 -12.17 13.18
C ALA A 91 12.75 -11.11 13.87
N GLU A 92 14.06 -11.30 13.81
CA GLU A 92 15.02 -10.23 14.08
C GLU A 92 14.80 -9.07 13.09
N PRO A 93 15.10 -7.81 13.48
CA PRO A 93 15.05 -6.69 12.56
C PRO A 93 15.94 -6.94 11.35
N ILE A 94 15.36 -6.86 10.15
CA ILE A 94 16.10 -7.02 8.90
C ILE A 94 17.16 -5.93 8.74
N ASN A 95 18.31 -6.27 8.16
CA ASN A 95 19.35 -5.31 7.79
C ASN A 95 19.37 -5.07 6.27
N THR A 96 18.73 -3.99 5.81
CA THR A 96 18.75 -3.62 4.38
C THR A 96 20.10 -3.10 3.90
N GLY A 97 21.05 -2.84 4.82
CA GLY A 97 22.44 -2.59 4.51
C GLY A 97 23.15 -3.78 3.86
N ASP A 98 22.73 -4.99 4.20
CA ASP A 98 23.30 -6.26 3.70
C ASP A 98 22.51 -6.84 2.51
N MET A 99 21.60 -6.04 1.93
CA MET A 99 20.77 -6.46 0.80
C MET A 99 21.62 -6.94 -0.37
N ARG A 100 21.27 -8.10 -0.94
CA ARG A 100 21.74 -8.51 -2.26
C ARG A 100 21.02 -7.70 -3.32
N VAL A 101 21.58 -6.53 -3.59
CA VAL A 101 21.02 -5.51 -4.48
C VAL A 101 20.91 -6.03 -5.92
N GLN A 102 19.70 -5.98 -6.46
CA GLN A 102 19.40 -6.18 -7.89
C GLN A 102 19.21 -4.85 -8.61
N ARG A 103 18.74 -3.83 -7.88
CA ARG A 103 18.58 -2.45 -8.37
C ARG A 103 18.90 -1.48 -7.24
N ARG A 104 19.61 -0.40 -7.57
CA ARG A 104 19.98 0.67 -6.64
C ARG A 104 20.22 1.96 -7.40
N ILE A 105 19.42 2.98 -7.11
CA ILE A 105 19.54 4.29 -7.73
C ILE A 105 19.49 5.42 -6.72
N SER A 106 20.08 6.55 -7.08
CA SER A 106 20.04 7.81 -6.32
C SER A 106 19.91 8.99 -7.25
N ALA A 107 19.02 9.93 -6.88
CA ALA A 107 18.85 11.20 -7.58
C ALA A 107 19.62 12.36 -6.91
N THR A 108 20.26 12.14 -5.75
CA THR A 108 20.98 13.18 -5.00
C THR A 108 22.45 13.30 -5.40
N PHE A 109 23.03 12.25 -5.99
CA PHE A 109 24.40 12.23 -6.47
C PHE A 109 24.49 11.60 -7.86
N LYS A 110 25.41 12.12 -8.68
CA LYS A 110 25.69 11.54 -10.00
C LYS A 110 26.28 10.12 -9.85
N ASP A 111 27.36 10.03 -9.08
CA ASP A 111 28.09 8.79 -8.79
C ASP A 111 28.05 8.54 -7.29
N VAL A 112 27.82 7.28 -6.90
CA VAL A 112 27.73 6.84 -5.51
C VAL A 112 28.64 5.63 -5.30
N PRO A 113 29.18 5.39 -4.09
CA PRO A 113 29.90 4.15 -3.80
C PRO A 113 29.03 2.93 -4.16
N GLY A 114 29.60 1.95 -4.86
CA GLY A 114 28.87 0.82 -5.43
C GLY A 114 28.17 1.09 -6.77
N GLY A 115 28.13 2.34 -7.24
CA GLY A 115 27.56 2.73 -8.52
C GLY A 115 26.04 2.80 -8.55
N GLN A 116 25.51 3.27 -9.69
CA GLN A 116 24.09 3.30 -10.02
C GLN A 116 23.74 1.99 -10.75
N ILE A 117 22.88 1.16 -10.15
CA ILE A 117 22.46 -0.14 -10.68
C ILE A 117 21.00 -0.02 -11.11
N LEU A 118 20.74 0.06 -12.41
CA LEU A 118 19.38 0.25 -12.91
C LEU A 118 18.49 -0.98 -12.72
N GLY A 119 19.04 -2.19 -12.77
CA GLY A 119 18.26 -3.43 -12.68
C GLY A 119 17.12 -3.54 -13.71
N PRO A 120 16.17 -4.47 -13.51
CA PRO A 120 15.01 -4.63 -14.39
C PRO A 120 14.00 -3.49 -14.16
N THR A 121 13.83 -2.54 -15.08
CA THR A 121 12.96 -1.36 -14.86
C THR A 121 12.18 -0.89 -16.10
N PHE A 122 11.05 -0.22 -15.87
CA PHE A 122 10.27 0.47 -16.90
C PHE A 122 10.67 1.93 -17.12
N ASP A 123 11.58 2.51 -16.32
CA ASP A 123 11.81 3.97 -16.28
C ASP A 123 12.11 4.60 -17.65
N TYR A 124 12.91 3.91 -18.47
CA TYR A 124 13.42 4.42 -19.75
C TYR A 124 12.76 3.79 -20.97
N THR A 125 11.70 2.99 -20.80
CA THR A 125 11.01 2.36 -21.93
C THR A 125 10.15 3.36 -22.70
N HIS A 126 9.87 3.08 -23.97
CA HIS A 126 8.82 3.80 -24.68
C HIS A 126 7.48 3.16 -24.34
N ARG A 127 6.49 3.97 -23.94
CA ARG A 127 5.17 3.50 -23.48
C ARG A 127 4.28 3.20 -24.69
N LEU A 128 4.70 2.24 -25.50
CA LEU A 128 4.01 1.74 -26.67
C LEU A 128 3.57 0.30 -26.41
N LEU A 129 2.37 -0.07 -26.85
CA LEU A 129 1.97 -1.47 -26.85
C LEU A 129 2.88 -2.26 -27.79
N ASP A 130 3.27 -3.45 -27.37
CA ASP A 130 4.17 -4.33 -28.12
C ASP A 130 3.38 -5.54 -28.69
N PRO A 131 3.00 -5.52 -29.99
CA PRO A 131 2.29 -6.63 -30.62
C PRO A 131 3.12 -7.91 -30.71
N ALA A 132 4.45 -7.86 -30.55
CA ALA A 132 5.31 -9.04 -30.64
C ALA A 132 5.02 -10.05 -29.51
N LEU A 133 4.50 -9.58 -28.37
CA LEU A 133 4.15 -10.43 -27.23
C LEU A 133 2.98 -11.40 -27.52
N GLU A 134 2.18 -11.18 -28.56
CA GLU A 134 1.07 -12.08 -28.94
C GLU A 134 1.56 -13.45 -29.40
N GLN A 135 2.75 -13.52 -30.02
CA GLN A 135 3.29 -14.75 -30.61
C GLN A 135 4.07 -15.59 -29.58
N GLY A 136 4.41 -14.99 -28.43
CA GLY A 136 5.39 -15.52 -27.49
C GLY A 136 6.80 -15.53 -28.07
N PHE A 137 7.79 -15.16 -27.27
CA PHE A 137 9.19 -15.30 -27.63
C PHE A 137 10.05 -15.56 -26.39
N ILE A 138 11.21 -16.17 -26.60
CA ILE A 138 12.24 -16.29 -25.58
C ILE A 138 13.15 -15.07 -25.77
N PRO A 139 13.25 -14.15 -24.79
CA PRO A 139 14.12 -13.00 -24.91
C PRO A 139 15.58 -13.44 -24.99
N GLU A 140 16.42 -12.61 -25.61
CA GLU A 140 17.87 -12.79 -25.51
C GLU A 140 18.30 -12.63 -24.04
N GLU A 141 19.20 -13.52 -23.60
CA GLU A 141 19.78 -13.42 -22.26
C GLU A 141 20.55 -12.09 -22.12
N PRO A 142 20.40 -11.37 -21.00
CA PRO A 142 21.14 -10.14 -20.77
C PRO A 142 22.65 -10.43 -20.69
N ALA A 143 23.46 -9.46 -21.12
CA ALA A 143 24.91 -9.56 -20.96
C ALA A 143 25.27 -9.65 -19.47
N ILE A 144 26.12 -10.64 -19.13
CA ILE A 144 26.58 -10.87 -17.77
C ILE A 144 27.98 -10.25 -17.62
N THR A 145 28.18 -9.53 -16.53
CA THR A 145 29.50 -9.03 -16.09
C THR A 145 29.80 -9.57 -14.71
N GLU A 146 31.10 -9.67 -14.36
CA GLU A 146 31.47 -9.96 -12.98
C GLU A 146 30.90 -8.89 -12.05
N ALA A 147 30.26 -9.32 -10.96
CA ALA A 147 29.79 -8.42 -9.93
C ALA A 147 31.01 -7.74 -9.32
N ALA A 148 31.06 -6.41 -9.40
CA ALA A 148 32.09 -5.65 -8.73
C ALA A 148 31.91 -5.83 -7.22
N ASP A 149 32.96 -6.25 -6.51
CA ASP A 149 32.98 -6.36 -5.03
C ASP A 149 33.08 -4.97 -4.40
N LEU A 150 32.06 -4.14 -4.69
CA LEU A 150 31.97 -2.76 -4.24
C LEU A 150 30.93 -2.70 -3.14
N SER A 151 31.35 -2.20 -1.98
CA SER A 151 30.42 -1.86 -0.90
C SER A 151 29.36 -0.87 -1.40
N THR A 152 28.10 -1.15 -1.08
CA THR A 152 26.93 -0.31 -1.38
C THR A 152 26.36 0.32 -0.11
N PRO A 153 27.12 1.22 0.58
CA PRO A 153 26.63 1.87 1.79
C PRO A 153 25.36 2.67 1.49
N CYS A 154 24.52 2.84 2.51
CA CYS A 154 23.33 3.67 2.36
C CYS A 154 23.73 5.13 2.17
N ILE A 155 23.11 5.80 1.18
CA ILE A 155 23.48 7.15 0.78
C ILE A 155 23.14 8.17 1.87
N THR A 156 22.10 7.90 2.65
CA THR A 156 21.74 8.74 3.78
C THR A 156 22.75 8.63 4.93
N ASP A 157 23.48 7.53 5.06
CA ASP A 157 24.58 7.40 6.04
C ASP A 157 25.77 8.30 5.65
N ILE A 158 26.02 8.44 4.34
CA ILE A 158 27.03 9.38 3.80
C ILE A 158 26.64 10.83 4.13
N LEU A 159 25.36 11.19 3.95
CA LEU A 159 24.86 12.50 4.36
C LEU A 159 24.89 12.68 5.89
N GLY A 160 24.66 11.58 6.63
CA GLY A 160 24.63 11.55 8.09
C GLY A 160 26.00 11.76 8.71
N SER A 161 27.08 11.22 8.11
CA SER A 161 28.45 11.40 8.61
C SER A 161 28.90 12.85 8.63
N ASP A 162 28.40 13.66 7.70
CA ASP A 162 28.66 15.09 7.61
C ASP A 162 27.64 15.93 8.41
N GLY A 163 26.69 15.27 9.08
CA GLY A 163 25.62 15.93 9.82
C GLY A 163 24.68 16.73 8.91
N LEU A 164 24.50 16.35 7.65
CA LEU A 164 23.66 17.05 6.68
C LEU A 164 22.21 16.59 6.68
N ILE A 165 21.93 15.40 7.22
CA ILE A 165 20.59 14.84 7.37
C ILE A 165 20.34 14.48 8.84
N GLU A 166 19.08 14.52 9.26
CA GLU A 166 18.70 14.02 10.58
C GLU A 166 19.02 12.51 10.74
N PRO A 167 19.43 12.06 11.94
CA PRO A 167 19.68 10.65 12.19
C PRO A 167 18.39 9.83 11.99
N SER A 168 18.54 8.54 11.68
CA SER A 168 17.42 7.63 11.71
C SER A 168 16.79 7.63 13.12
N PRO A 169 15.45 7.65 13.25
CA PRO A 169 14.80 7.52 14.54
C PRO A 169 15.29 6.27 15.27
N GLN A 170 15.53 6.38 16.57
CA GLN A 170 15.89 5.22 17.37
C GLN A 170 14.70 4.25 17.42
N GLY A 171 14.94 2.98 17.09
CA GLY A 171 13.92 1.95 17.16
C GLY A 171 13.36 1.80 18.58
N ALA A 172 12.06 1.54 18.69
CA ALA A 172 11.46 1.18 19.96
C ALA A 172 11.92 -0.23 20.40
N GLU A 173 12.11 -0.45 21.69
CA GLU A 173 12.36 -1.81 22.23
C GLU A 173 11.21 -2.77 21.89
N ILE A 174 9.98 -2.24 21.82
CA ILE A 174 8.78 -2.96 21.41
C ILE A 174 8.05 -2.10 20.39
N THR A 175 7.90 -2.61 19.16
CA THR A 175 7.13 -1.95 18.10
C THR A 175 5.63 -2.12 18.32
N GLY A 176 4.85 -1.06 18.06
CA GLY A 176 3.40 -1.14 18.00
C GLY A 176 2.90 -2.11 16.92
N ASP A 177 1.72 -2.70 17.13
CA ASP A 177 1.16 -3.70 16.21
C ASP A 177 -0.35 -3.49 15.98
N LEU A 178 -0.68 -2.85 14.86
CA LEU A 178 -2.06 -2.61 14.39
C LEU A 178 -2.87 -3.89 14.16
N THR A 179 -2.22 -5.05 14.11
CA THR A 179 -2.92 -6.34 13.98
C THR A 179 -3.37 -6.90 15.34
N ARG A 180 -2.95 -6.28 16.44
CA ARG A 180 -3.29 -6.67 17.81
C ARG A 180 -4.00 -5.55 18.57
N ASP A 181 -3.54 -4.31 18.38
CA ASP A 181 -4.03 -3.14 19.08
C ASP A 181 -4.79 -2.20 18.14
N PRO A 182 -5.93 -1.63 18.57
CA PRO A 182 -6.69 -0.69 17.75
C PRO A 182 -5.89 0.59 17.54
N LEU A 183 -6.09 1.20 16.37
CA LEU A 183 -5.48 2.48 16.02
C LEU A 183 -5.92 3.59 17.00
N ARG A 184 -4.96 4.39 17.46
CA ARG A 184 -5.17 5.55 18.33
C ARG A 184 -4.35 6.72 17.84
N PHE A 185 -4.91 7.91 17.99
CA PHE A 185 -4.26 9.16 17.61
C PHE A 185 -3.87 9.97 18.86
N PRO A 186 -2.70 10.63 18.84
CA PRO A 186 -1.70 10.56 17.78
C PRO A 186 -0.87 9.26 17.85
N ALA A 187 -0.65 8.63 16.71
CA ALA A 187 0.10 7.40 16.50
C ALA A 187 1.62 7.64 16.55
N ALA A 188 2.33 6.62 17.03
CA ALA A 188 3.78 6.57 16.99
C ALA A 188 4.29 6.26 15.56
N HIS A 189 5.54 6.60 15.27
CA HIS A 189 6.12 6.54 13.92
C HIS A 189 6.13 5.11 13.33
N ASP A 190 6.44 4.12 14.16
CA ASP A 190 6.38 2.69 13.83
C ASP A 190 4.97 2.24 13.40
N VAL A 191 3.94 2.67 14.15
CA VAL A 191 2.53 2.39 13.83
C VAL A 191 2.11 3.08 12.53
N ARG A 192 2.59 4.31 12.28
CA ARG A 192 2.34 5.01 11.01
C ARG A 192 2.98 4.26 9.84
N LEU A 193 4.25 3.88 9.94
CA LEU A 193 4.92 3.10 8.90
C LEU A 193 4.25 1.74 8.67
N GLN A 194 3.82 1.06 9.74
CA GLN A 194 3.07 -0.19 9.63
C GLN A 194 1.73 0.01 8.89
N ASN A 195 1.01 1.11 9.16
CA ASN A 195 -0.21 1.46 8.44
C ASN A 195 0.07 1.74 6.95
N LEU A 196 1.09 2.55 6.65
CA LEU A 196 1.44 2.89 5.26
C LEU A 196 1.89 1.69 4.44
N ALA A 197 2.65 0.76 5.04
CA ALA A 197 3.04 -0.49 4.38
C ALA A 197 1.79 -1.30 3.93
N ARG A 198 0.74 -1.29 4.76
CA ARG A 198 -0.56 -1.96 4.52
C ARG A 198 -1.53 -1.17 3.63
N GLY A 199 -1.27 0.12 3.43
CA GLY A 199 -2.17 1.03 2.74
C GLY A 199 -2.23 0.83 1.23
N ASP A 200 -3.33 1.25 0.62
CA ASP A 200 -3.58 1.22 -0.80
C ASP A 200 -2.56 2.08 -1.54
N GLU A 201 -1.90 1.47 -2.52
CA GLU A 201 -0.87 2.13 -3.29
C GLU A 201 -1.39 3.34 -4.09
N GLY A 202 -2.62 3.28 -4.61
CA GLY A 202 -3.23 4.37 -5.38
C GLY A 202 -3.57 5.57 -4.50
N PHE A 203 -4.14 5.32 -3.31
CA PHE A 203 -4.42 6.36 -2.31
C PHE A 203 -3.13 7.05 -1.86
N LEU A 204 -2.11 6.28 -1.46
CA LEU A 204 -0.83 6.84 -1.02
C LEU A 204 -0.12 7.62 -2.13
N LEU A 205 -0.18 7.12 -3.38
CA LEU A 205 0.34 7.83 -4.54
C LEU A 205 -0.36 9.18 -4.74
N ALA A 206 -1.69 9.22 -4.62
CA ALA A 206 -2.45 10.46 -4.76
C ALA A 206 -2.09 11.46 -3.66
N MET A 207 -1.95 11.01 -2.41
CA MET A 207 -1.52 11.86 -1.28
C MET A 207 -0.11 12.40 -1.49
N ALA A 208 0.83 11.53 -1.85
CA ALA A 208 2.20 11.91 -2.16
C ALA A 208 2.27 12.91 -3.34
N TYR A 209 1.50 12.66 -4.41
CA TYR A 209 1.42 13.55 -5.56
C TYR A 209 0.84 14.92 -5.19
N SER A 210 -0.16 14.99 -4.32
CA SER A 210 -0.73 16.26 -3.84
C SER A 210 0.32 17.14 -3.16
N ASN A 211 1.25 16.53 -2.40
CA ASN A 211 2.35 17.26 -1.75
C ASN A 211 3.32 17.83 -2.77
N VAL A 212 3.76 17.02 -3.73
CA VAL A 212 4.68 17.47 -4.79
C VAL A 212 4.04 18.57 -5.67
N ARG A 213 2.71 18.57 -5.78
CA ARG A 213 1.92 19.62 -6.45
C ARG A 213 1.77 20.91 -5.64
N GLY A 214 2.17 20.92 -4.36
CA GLY A 214 2.26 22.13 -3.54
C GLY A 214 1.15 22.33 -2.52
N TYR A 215 0.29 21.34 -2.27
CA TYR A 215 -0.67 21.39 -1.14
C TYR A 215 0.06 21.47 0.20
N PHE A 216 1.17 20.74 0.31
CA PHE A 216 2.17 20.89 1.35
C PHE A 216 3.54 21.01 0.67
N ARG A 217 4.25 22.12 0.89
CA ARG A 217 5.54 22.40 0.22
C ARG A 217 6.67 21.55 0.78
N SER A 218 6.65 20.25 0.49
CA SER A 218 7.81 19.38 0.58
C SER A 218 8.59 19.44 -0.74
N HIS A 219 9.91 19.56 -0.68
CA HIS A 219 10.79 19.39 -1.85
C HIS A 219 11.57 18.09 -1.67
N PRO A 220 11.02 16.95 -2.13
CA PRO A 220 11.65 15.66 -1.96
C PRO A 220 12.71 15.39 -3.04
N PHE A 221 13.72 14.62 -2.67
CA PHE A 221 14.69 14.01 -3.55
C PHE A 221 14.77 12.52 -3.21
N ALA A 222 14.81 11.66 -4.22
CA ALA A 222 15.08 10.24 -4.00
C ALA A 222 16.55 10.08 -3.58
N GLY A 223 16.78 10.00 -2.26
CA GLY A 223 18.11 9.81 -1.70
C GLY A 223 18.66 8.47 -2.12
N GLU A 224 17.86 7.42 -1.91
CA GLU A 224 18.16 6.09 -2.40
C GLU A 224 16.87 5.29 -2.61
N ILE A 225 16.84 4.51 -3.69
CA ILE A 225 15.88 3.43 -3.90
C ILE A 225 16.71 2.18 -4.17
N ARG A 226 16.49 1.12 -3.38
CA ARG A 226 17.15 -0.17 -3.57
C ARG A 226 16.15 -1.31 -3.53
N PHE A 227 16.35 -2.30 -4.39
CA PHE A 227 15.56 -3.51 -4.47
C PHE A 227 16.50 -4.72 -4.54
N GLY A 228 16.16 -5.76 -3.78
CA GLY A 228 16.95 -6.98 -3.70
C GLY A 228 16.48 -7.92 -2.61
N GLU A 229 17.30 -8.94 -2.35
CA GLU A 229 17.02 -9.95 -1.34
C GLU A 229 17.67 -9.60 0.00
N VAL A 230 16.95 -9.79 1.09
CA VAL A 230 17.44 -9.64 2.47
C VAL A 230 17.15 -10.93 3.24
N GLU A 231 18.13 -11.41 4.00
CA GLU A 231 17.96 -12.58 4.87
C GLU A 231 17.06 -12.24 6.07
N VAL A 232 16.15 -13.15 6.40
CA VAL A 232 15.29 -13.06 7.57
C VAL A 232 15.77 -14.07 8.59
N GLU A 233 16.02 -13.60 9.79
CA GLU A 233 16.49 -14.41 10.90
C GLU A 233 15.46 -14.50 12.01
N PHE A 234 15.50 -15.58 12.78
CA PHE A 234 14.59 -15.82 13.90
C PHE A 234 15.38 -16.32 15.11
N PHE A 235 15.18 -15.66 16.25
CA PHE A 235 15.75 -16.12 17.51
C PHE A 235 14.91 -17.28 18.07
N ALA A 236 15.45 -18.49 17.97
CA ALA A 236 14.81 -19.67 18.52
C ALA A 236 15.12 -19.77 20.03
N GLU A 237 14.22 -19.27 20.87
CA GLU A 237 14.39 -19.25 22.34
C GLU A 237 14.75 -20.63 22.92
N ASP A 238 14.08 -21.70 22.44
CA ASP A 238 14.33 -23.08 22.88
C ASP A 238 15.76 -23.58 22.57
N ALA A 239 16.39 -23.03 21.53
CA ALA A 239 17.74 -23.38 21.11
C ALA A 239 18.80 -22.35 21.57
N GLY A 240 18.37 -21.17 22.01
CA GLY A 240 19.25 -20.07 22.44
C GLY A 240 20.13 -19.49 21.33
N LEU A 241 19.71 -19.61 20.06
CA LEU A 241 20.48 -19.12 18.91
C LEU A 241 19.57 -18.58 17.81
N THR A 242 20.12 -17.67 17.01
CA THR A 242 19.49 -17.11 15.82
C THR A 242 19.67 -18.05 14.63
N VAL A 243 18.57 -18.36 13.92
CA VAL A 243 18.58 -19.20 12.72
C VAL A 243 18.10 -18.41 11.49
N PRO A 244 18.69 -18.64 10.30
CA PRO A 244 18.16 -18.09 9.06
C PRO A 244 16.86 -18.82 8.68
N LEU A 245 15.82 -18.06 8.34
CA LEU A 245 14.54 -18.57 7.84
C LEU A 245 14.48 -18.60 6.29
N GLY A 246 15.33 -17.82 5.63
CA GLY A 246 15.35 -17.65 4.18
C GLY A 246 15.52 -16.18 3.80
N SER A 247 15.36 -15.87 2.52
CA SER A 247 15.42 -14.50 2.02
C SER A 247 14.03 -14.02 1.59
N ILE A 248 13.83 -12.71 1.70
CA ILE A 248 12.66 -12.00 1.19
C ILE A 248 13.11 -10.91 0.22
N GLU A 249 12.33 -10.69 -0.82
CA GLU A 249 12.54 -9.60 -1.75
C GLU A 249 11.90 -8.32 -1.21
N LEU A 250 12.67 -7.25 -1.13
CA LEU A 250 12.24 -5.97 -0.59
C LEU A 250 12.69 -4.83 -1.48
N THR A 251 11.81 -3.82 -1.57
CA THR A 251 12.19 -2.48 -2.02
C THR A 251 12.23 -1.54 -0.82
N GLU A 252 13.32 -0.81 -0.68
CA GLU A 252 13.50 0.26 0.28
C GLU A 252 13.64 1.60 -0.46
N CYS A 253 12.92 2.62 0.02
CA CYS A 253 13.02 3.99 -0.47
C CYS A 253 13.30 4.94 0.69
N GLN A 254 14.37 5.72 0.56
CA GLN A 254 14.70 6.80 1.48
C GLN A 254 14.64 8.13 0.74
N MET A 255 13.68 8.96 1.14
CA MET A 255 13.51 10.31 0.61
C MET A 255 14.27 11.31 1.47
N VAL A 256 14.96 12.25 0.82
CA VAL A 256 15.57 13.42 1.45
C VAL A 256 14.64 14.60 1.20
N ASN A 257 14.27 15.31 2.26
CA ASN A 257 13.33 16.43 2.21
C ASN A 257 13.98 17.70 2.73
N LYS A 258 13.47 18.85 2.26
CA LYS A 258 14.00 20.19 2.58
C LYS A 258 14.26 20.37 4.07
N PHE A 259 15.33 21.10 4.34
CA PHE A 259 15.92 21.24 5.66
C PHE A 259 14.99 21.96 6.64
N ASN A 260 15.05 21.52 7.90
CA ASN A 260 14.57 22.27 9.04
C ASN A 260 15.79 22.73 9.86
N GLY A 261 15.69 23.87 10.53
CA GLY A 261 16.79 24.45 11.29
C GLY A 261 16.26 25.50 12.26
N SER A 262 16.93 25.66 13.39
CA SER A 262 16.53 26.63 14.41
C SER A 262 17.74 27.44 14.88
N ALA A 263 17.51 28.44 15.73
CA ALA A 263 18.62 29.15 16.38
C ALA A 263 19.48 28.25 17.29
N LYS A 264 18.99 27.04 17.64
CA LYS A 264 19.67 26.08 18.51
C LYS A 264 20.26 24.88 17.77
N GLU A 265 19.86 24.63 16.53
CA GLU A 265 20.27 23.46 15.74
C GLU A 265 20.67 23.85 14.33
N ALA A 266 21.82 23.34 13.88
CA ALA A 266 22.29 23.53 12.51
C ALA A 266 21.24 23.01 11.50
N PRO A 267 20.99 23.73 10.39
CA PRO A 267 20.05 23.28 9.36
C PRO A 267 20.46 21.92 8.80
N ARG A 268 19.52 20.98 8.81
CA ARG A 268 19.72 19.62 8.30
C ARG A 268 18.53 19.20 7.46
N PHE A 269 18.77 18.40 6.42
CA PHE A 269 17.72 17.74 5.68
C PHE A 269 16.89 16.84 6.61
N THR A 270 15.60 16.77 6.31
CA THR A 270 14.71 15.80 6.92
C THR A 270 14.56 14.59 6.01
N ARG A 271 13.92 13.53 6.48
CA ARG A 271 13.77 12.29 5.72
C ARG A 271 12.38 11.68 5.81
N GLY A 272 12.07 10.89 4.79
CA GLY A 272 10.92 9.99 4.77
C GLY A 272 11.34 8.59 4.39
N TYR A 273 10.62 7.59 4.88
CA TYR A 273 10.98 6.19 4.73
C TYR A 273 9.84 5.34 4.17
N GLY A 274 10.17 4.44 3.24
CA GLY A 274 9.25 3.47 2.66
C GLY A 274 9.89 2.11 2.47
N LEU A 275 9.16 1.05 2.80
CA LEU A 275 9.61 -0.33 2.68
C LEU A 275 8.42 -1.22 2.29
N SER A 276 8.60 -2.10 1.30
CA SER A 276 7.53 -2.98 0.80
C SER A 276 8.11 -4.25 0.19
N PHE A 277 7.31 -5.32 0.13
CA PHE A 277 7.70 -6.57 -0.52
C PHE A 277 7.83 -6.42 -2.03
N GLY A 278 8.73 -7.22 -2.60
CA GLY A 278 8.97 -7.32 -4.04
C GLY A 278 9.45 -6.01 -4.66
N HIS A 279 9.26 -5.87 -5.97
CA HIS A 279 9.75 -4.73 -6.74
C HIS A 279 8.72 -3.56 -6.79
N SER A 280 8.30 -3.10 -5.61
CA SER A 280 7.21 -2.14 -5.41
C SER A 280 7.68 -0.67 -5.25
N GLU A 281 8.44 -0.14 -6.21
CA GLU A 281 9.06 1.19 -6.10
C GLU A 281 8.04 2.33 -5.92
N ARG A 282 6.96 2.32 -6.71
CA ARG A 282 5.94 3.39 -6.63
C ARG A 282 5.27 3.43 -5.25
N LYS A 283 4.99 2.26 -4.67
CA LYS A 283 4.47 2.14 -3.29
C LYS A 283 5.44 2.72 -2.27
N THR A 284 6.70 2.30 -2.32
CA THR A 284 7.71 2.71 -1.32
C THR A 284 8.06 4.20 -1.43
N MET A 285 8.14 4.75 -2.64
CA MET A 285 8.27 6.19 -2.85
C MET A 285 7.08 6.98 -2.27
N SER A 286 5.85 6.50 -2.53
CA SER A 286 4.65 7.15 -2.01
C SER A 286 4.59 7.09 -0.49
N MET A 287 4.96 5.94 0.09
CA MET A 287 5.09 5.74 1.54
C MET A 287 6.11 6.69 2.14
N ALA A 288 7.30 6.83 1.57
CA ALA A 288 8.33 7.74 2.08
C ALA A 288 7.89 9.21 2.06
N LEU A 289 7.18 9.63 1.01
CA LEU A 289 6.66 11.00 0.91
C LEU A 289 5.55 11.27 1.94
N VAL A 290 4.62 10.34 2.13
CA VAL A 290 3.53 10.47 3.10
C VAL A 290 4.07 10.36 4.53
N ASP A 291 5.00 9.43 4.80
CA ASP A 291 5.68 9.30 6.09
C ASP A 291 6.25 10.65 6.55
N ARG A 292 7.03 11.30 5.69
CA ARG A 292 7.58 12.62 6.01
C ARG A 292 6.49 13.66 6.29
N SER A 293 5.37 13.63 5.57
CA SER A 293 4.26 14.56 5.82
C SER A 293 3.56 14.31 7.15
N LEU A 294 3.42 13.05 7.57
CA LEU A 294 2.86 12.68 8.87
C LEU A 294 3.76 13.07 10.05
N ARG A 295 5.03 13.39 9.79
CA ARG A 295 5.96 13.92 10.80
C ARG A 295 5.77 15.41 11.09
N ALA A 296 4.72 16.05 10.57
CA ALA A 296 4.44 17.47 10.79
C ALA A 296 4.53 17.88 12.27
N ARG A 297 3.89 17.13 13.17
CA ARG A 297 3.94 17.36 14.62
C ARG A 297 5.36 17.29 15.20
N GLU A 298 6.15 16.30 14.78
CA GLU A 298 7.53 16.10 15.25
C GLU A 298 8.46 17.24 14.80
N LEU A 299 8.12 17.85 13.67
CA LEU A 299 8.92 18.90 13.04
C LEU A 299 8.38 20.32 13.31
N GLY A 300 7.29 20.44 14.09
CA GLY A 300 6.66 21.71 14.42
C GLY A 300 5.99 22.40 13.23
N GLU A 301 5.51 21.62 12.26
CA GLU A 301 4.83 22.10 11.05
C GLU A 301 3.31 22.17 11.28
N ASP A 302 2.67 23.20 10.73
CA ASP A 302 1.20 23.28 10.70
C ASP A 302 0.61 22.24 9.75
N VAL A 303 -0.50 21.63 10.15
CA VAL A 303 -1.28 20.70 9.31
C VAL A 303 -2.19 21.52 8.40
N VAL A 304 -1.80 21.65 7.13
CA VAL A 304 -2.52 22.48 6.13
C VAL A 304 -3.03 21.68 4.94
N ALA A 305 -2.67 20.39 4.84
CA ALA A 305 -3.03 19.51 3.74
C ALA A 305 -3.44 18.11 4.25
N PRO A 306 -4.29 17.38 3.50
CA PRO A 306 -4.74 16.04 3.88
C PRO A 306 -3.60 15.05 4.13
N ALA A 307 -2.48 15.15 3.39
CA ALA A 307 -1.34 14.27 3.57
C ALA A 307 -0.55 14.48 4.87
N GLN A 308 -0.78 15.59 5.58
CA GLN A 308 -0.23 15.85 6.90
C GLN A 308 -1.22 15.47 8.02
N ASP A 309 -2.49 15.23 7.69
CA ASP A 309 -3.52 14.86 8.65
C ASP A 309 -3.45 13.36 8.92
N GLU A 310 -2.92 13.04 10.10
CA GLU A 310 -2.65 11.68 10.54
C GLU A 310 -3.91 10.82 10.65
N GLU A 311 -5.00 11.38 11.15
CA GLU A 311 -6.28 10.67 11.28
C GLU A 311 -6.90 10.42 9.91
N PHE A 312 -6.87 11.43 9.04
CA PHE A 312 -7.36 11.29 7.67
C PHE A 312 -6.59 10.22 6.89
N ILE A 313 -5.25 10.22 6.95
CA ILE A 313 -4.46 9.26 6.18
C ILE A 313 -4.66 7.84 6.70
N MET A 314 -4.51 7.62 8.00
CA MET A 314 -4.47 6.26 8.54
C MET A 314 -5.85 5.59 8.56
N SER A 315 -6.94 6.38 8.62
CA SER A 315 -8.31 5.87 8.60
C SER A 315 -8.84 5.53 7.21
N HIS A 316 -8.17 6.00 6.15
CA HIS A 316 -8.63 5.85 4.76
C HIS A 316 -7.60 5.16 3.85
N SER A 317 -6.47 4.71 4.40
CA SER A 317 -5.41 4.06 3.63
C SER A 317 -5.66 2.57 3.38
N ASP A 318 -6.27 1.81 4.29
CA ASP A 318 -6.45 0.35 4.13
C ASP A 318 -7.64 0.05 3.19
N ASN A 319 -7.36 -0.43 1.97
CA ASN A 319 -8.41 -0.75 0.99
C ASN A 319 -9.31 -1.92 1.41
N VAL A 320 -8.86 -2.81 2.31
CA VAL A 320 -9.73 -3.87 2.84
C VAL A 320 -10.89 -3.25 3.62
N GLN A 321 -10.60 -2.23 4.43
CA GLN A 321 -11.62 -1.49 5.16
C GLN A 321 -12.45 -0.62 4.22
N ALA A 322 -11.79 0.15 3.35
CA ALA A 322 -12.48 1.07 2.45
C ALA A 322 -13.41 0.36 1.46
N ALA A 323 -12.94 -0.70 0.80
CA ALA A 323 -13.75 -1.48 -0.14
C ALA A 323 -14.89 -2.18 0.59
N GLY A 324 -14.62 -2.83 1.73
CA GLY A 324 -15.67 -3.45 2.54
C GLY A 324 -16.77 -2.46 2.92
N PHE A 325 -16.40 -1.25 3.35
CA PHE A 325 -17.35 -0.21 3.74
C PHE A 325 -18.02 0.50 2.56
N VAL A 326 -17.45 0.56 1.37
CA VAL A 326 -18.18 1.11 0.21
C VAL A 326 -19.12 0.06 -0.35
N GLU A 327 -18.66 -1.18 -0.46
CA GLU A 327 -19.40 -2.28 -1.07
C GLU A 327 -20.54 -2.80 -0.21
N HIS A 328 -20.51 -2.61 1.10
CA HIS A 328 -21.63 -2.99 1.96
C HIS A 328 -22.94 -2.32 1.54
N LEU A 329 -22.91 -1.18 0.85
CA LEU A 329 -24.10 -0.50 0.31
C LEU A 329 -24.91 -1.38 -0.66
N LYS A 330 -24.32 -2.45 -1.20
CA LYS A 330 -25.03 -3.50 -1.98
C LYS A 330 -25.98 -4.32 -1.11
N LEU A 331 -25.77 -4.37 0.20
CA LEU A 331 -26.61 -5.11 1.14
C LEU A 331 -27.97 -4.42 1.32
N PRO A 332 -28.98 -5.14 1.83
CA PRO A 332 -30.31 -4.57 1.98
C PRO A 332 -30.37 -3.47 3.05
N HIS A 333 -30.59 -2.22 2.62
CA HIS A 333 -30.82 -1.04 3.48
C HIS A 333 -32.27 -0.55 3.43
N TYR A 334 -33.21 -1.42 3.05
CA TYR A 334 -34.60 -1.01 2.80
C TYR A 334 -35.32 -0.51 4.05
N VAL A 335 -34.94 -0.93 5.25
CA VAL A 335 -35.54 -0.44 6.51
C VAL A 335 -35.19 1.03 6.73
N ASP A 336 -33.90 1.36 6.71
CA ASP A 336 -33.44 2.74 6.91
C ASP A 336 -33.96 3.66 5.80
N PHE A 337 -33.95 3.17 4.55
CA PHE A 337 -34.51 3.91 3.42
C PHE A 337 -36.02 4.16 3.55
N GLN A 338 -36.80 3.24 4.14
CA GLN A 338 -38.23 3.50 4.38
C GLN A 338 -38.45 4.61 5.42
N SER A 339 -37.57 4.73 6.43
CA SER A 339 -37.63 5.81 7.41
C SER A 339 -37.38 7.17 6.75
N GLU A 340 -36.34 7.28 5.94
CA GLU A 340 -36.03 8.48 5.15
C GLU A 340 -37.16 8.82 4.16
N LEU A 341 -37.71 7.82 3.48
CA LEU A 341 -38.84 8.00 2.57
C LEU A 341 -40.08 8.52 3.30
N GLY A 342 -40.32 8.07 4.53
CA GLY A 342 -41.38 8.57 5.39
C GLY A 342 -41.20 10.06 5.71
N LEU A 343 -39.98 10.47 6.10
CA LEU A 343 -39.65 11.86 6.38
C LEU A 343 -39.84 12.75 5.14
N VAL A 344 -39.31 12.34 4.00
CA VAL A 344 -39.46 13.10 2.74
C VAL A 344 -40.92 13.25 2.35
N ARG A 345 -41.74 12.20 2.50
CA ARG A 345 -43.19 12.29 2.23
C ARG A 345 -43.89 13.28 3.15
N LYS A 346 -43.54 13.29 4.44
CA LYS A 346 -44.08 14.25 5.41
C LYS A 346 -43.72 15.69 5.05
N LEU A 347 -42.44 15.97 4.79
CA LEU A 347 -41.97 17.31 4.39
C LEU A 347 -42.64 17.79 3.10
N ARG A 348 -42.87 16.89 2.14
CA ARG A 348 -43.60 17.22 0.90
C ARG A 348 -45.06 17.57 1.15
N GLN A 349 -45.72 16.89 2.09
CA GLN A 349 -47.10 17.21 2.46
C GLN A 349 -47.15 18.59 3.14
N GLU A 350 -46.28 18.84 4.12
CA GLU A 350 -46.20 20.14 4.80
C GLU A 350 -45.94 21.30 3.83
N PHE A 351 -45.07 21.09 2.82
CA PHE A 351 -44.83 22.07 1.77
C PHE A 351 -46.06 22.31 0.87
N ALA A 352 -46.80 21.25 0.54
CA ALA A 352 -48.02 21.38 -0.26
C ALA A 352 -49.11 22.15 0.50
N ASP A 353 -49.32 21.79 1.78
CA ASP A 353 -50.31 22.43 2.65
C ASP A 353 -49.99 23.92 2.86
N ALA A 354 -48.71 24.26 3.04
CA ALA A 354 -48.27 25.66 3.20
C ALA A 354 -48.49 26.49 1.92
N ASN A 355 -48.25 25.92 0.74
CA ASN A 355 -48.51 26.61 -0.53
C ASN A 355 -50.00 26.76 -0.82
N GLU A 356 -50.82 25.77 -0.45
CA GLU A 356 -52.27 25.87 -0.57
C GLU A 356 -52.82 26.97 0.33
N ALA A 357 -52.30 27.12 1.55
CA ALA A 357 -52.67 28.22 2.44
C ALA A 357 -52.31 29.61 1.86
N LEU A 358 -51.13 29.75 1.24
CA LEU A 358 -50.71 31.00 0.58
C LEU A 358 -51.59 31.36 -0.62
N LEU A 359 -51.97 30.37 -1.44
CA LEU A 359 -52.88 30.59 -2.57
C LEU A 359 -54.30 30.98 -2.12
N VAL A 360 -54.74 30.47 -0.97
CA VAL A 360 -56.03 30.84 -0.38
C VAL A 360 -56.00 32.25 0.22
N GLU A 361 -54.87 32.69 0.80
CA GLU A 361 -54.67 34.08 1.24
C GLU A 361 -54.62 35.06 0.06
N GLU A 362 -53.89 34.75 -1.01
CA GLU A 362 -53.83 35.60 -2.22
C GLU A 362 -55.18 35.68 -2.97
N ALA A 363 -56.04 34.66 -2.85
CA ALA A 363 -57.39 34.68 -3.42
C ALA A 363 -58.44 35.38 -2.54
N ALA A 364 -58.08 35.71 -1.29
CA ALA A 364 -58.94 36.38 -0.33
C ALA A 364 -58.67 37.90 -0.20
N GLU A 365 -57.55 38.38 -0.73
CA GLU A 365 -57.30 39.81 -1.07
C GLU A 365 -57.92 40.18 -2.43
#